data_AF-A0ABC8SSE0-F1
#
_entry.id   AF-A0ABC8SSE0-F1
#
_cell.length_a   1.000
_cell.length_b   1.000
_cell.length_c   1.000
_cell.angle_alpha   90.00
_cell.angle_beta   90.00
_cell.angle_gamma   90.00
#
_symmetry.space_group_name_H-M   'P 1'
#
loop_
_entity.id
_entity.type
_entity.pdbx_description
1 polymer ?
#
loop_
_entity_poly.entity_id
_entity_poly.type
_entity_poly.pdbx_seq_one_letter_code
_entity_poly.pdbx_strand_id
1 'polypeptide(L)'
;MLKILTLGSMDEQSNYVSTWLQIISVCAQELKHGSLIWKQSLEKDVRLWILSQTRGKRFILALGEIYRVVVVLGASAKLYKPWILSSSVDSAQLNVLFEECHALWSSSGLKEALLSISDPIGSEYFSTVEALTHSIEYVYNLDALALANLVFKGQEAVCQLSALTAGVVPGMKMVIWNGERYFLTLANLWANLISCDPPKLPLLHVG
;
A
#
# COMPACT_ATOMS: atom_id res chain seq x y z
N MET A 1 21.40 -2.66 -8.21
CA MET A 1 21.11 -1.24 -7.94
C MET A 1 21.30 -0.37 -9.19
N LEU A 2 22.47 -0.37 -9.86
CA LEU A 2 22.69 0.38 -11.12
C LEU A 2 21.71 0.02 -12.25
N LYS A 3 21.29 -1.25 -12.36
CA LYS A 3 20.27 -1.70 -13.34
C LYS A 3 18.92 -0.99 -13.18
N ILE A 4 18.60 -0.43 -12.01
CA ILE A 4 17.33 0.25 -11.76
C ILE A 4 17.28 1.58 -12.51
N LEU A 5 18.41 2.30 -12.60
CA LEU A 5 18.49 3.56 -13.34
C LEU A 5 18.23 3.40 -14.84
N THR A 6 18.47 2.21 -15.38
CA THR A 6 18.30 1.89 -16.80
C THR A 6 16.94 1.27 -17.12
N LEU A 7 16.07 1.07 -16.12
CA LEU A 7 14.71 0.59 -16.33
C LEU A 7 13.83 1.77 -16.76
N GLY A 8 13.54 1.81 -18.06
CA GLY A 8 12.74 2.86 -18.69
C GLY A 8 13.48 4.19 -18.87
N SER A 9 12.86 5.08 -19.64
CA SER A 9 13.32 6.46 -19.84
C SER A 9 13.06 7.35 -18.61
N MET A 10 13.63 8.56 -18.57
CA MET A 10 13.37 9.51 -17.47
C MET A 10 11.90 9.91 -17.38
N ASP A 11 11.20 10.02 -18.53
CA ASP A 11 9.76 10.32 -18.58
C ASP A 11 8.94 9.16 -18.02
N GLU A 12 9.31 7.94 -18.37
CA GLU A 12 8.71 6.70 -17.88
C GLU A 12 8.87 6.55 -16.36
N GLN A 13 10.07 6.81 -15.85
CA GLN A 13 10.37 6.83 -14.41
C GLN A 13 9.56 7.92 -13.70
N SER A 14 9.46 9.11 -14.29
CA SER A 14 8.68 10.22 -13.73
C SER A 14 7.17 9.92 -13.69
N ASN A 15 6.64 9.19 -14.68
CA ASN A 15 5.25 8.73 -14.68
C ASN A 15 4.95 7.77 -13.52
N TYR A 16 5.89 6.87 -13.21
CA TYR A 16 5.80 6.01 -12.03
C TYR A 16 5.78 6.82 -10.74
N VAL A 17 6.73 7.74 -10.56
CA VAL A 17 6.81 8.57 -9.34
C VAL A 17 5.56 9.44 -9.18
N SER A 18 5.06 10.05 -10.25
CA SER A 18 3.82 10.83 -10.25
C SER A 18 2.60 9.96 -9.89
N THR A 19 2.52 8.74 -10.41
CA THR A 19 1.46 7.79 -10.07
C THR A 19 1.50 7.39 -8.59
N TRP A 20 2.69 7.13 -8.03
CA TRP A 20 2.85 6.84 -6.60
C TRP A 20 2.46 8.03 -5.73
N LEU A 21 2.80 9.25 -6.15
CA LEU A 21 2.42 10.48 -5.45
C LEU A 21 0.88 10.63 -5.38
N GLN A 22 0.17 10.34 -6.47
CA GLN A 22 -1.30 10.37 -6.48
C GLN A 22 -1.90 9.34 -5.52
N ILE A 23 -1.40 8.10 -5.57
CA ILE A 23 -1.90 7.03 -4.70
C ILE A 23 -1.64 7.33 -3.24
N ILE A 24 -0.43 7.76 -2.87
CA ILE A 24 -0.11 8.05 -1.47
C ILE A 24 -0.89 9.25 -0.94
N SER A 25 -1.16 10.27 -1.78
CA SER A 25 -2.00 11.41 -1.42
C SER A 25 -3.42 10.97 -1.03
N VAL A 26 -4.04 10.10 -1.83
CA VAL A 26 -5.35 9.52 -1.51
C VAL A 26 -5.27 8.65 -0.25
N CYS A 27 -4.23 7.83 -0.09
CA CYS A 27 -4.06 7.03 1.12
C CYS A 27 -3.98 7.91 2.38
N ALA A 28 -3.24 9.02 2.31
CA ALA A 28 -3.13 9.98 3.42
C ALA A 28 -4.50 10.58 3.77
N GLN A 29 -5.29 10.97 2.77
CA GLN A 29 -6.64 11.50 2.97
C GLN A 29 -7.57 10.48 3.65
N GLU A 30 -7.58 9.24 3.15
CA GLU A 30 -8.42 8.18 3.69
C GLU A 30 -8.01 7.78 5.11
N LEU A 31 -6.71 7.67 5.39
CA LEU A 31 -6.20 7.38 6.74
C LEU A 31 -6.48 8.55 7.70
N LYS A 32 -6.38 9.79 7.25
CA LYS A 32 -6.70 10.98 8.04
C LYS A 32 -8.18 11.01 8.41
N HIS A 33 -9.06 10.73 7.45
CA HIS A 33 -10.50 10.65 7.72
C HIS A 33 -10.82 9.46 8.64
N GLY A 34 -10.27 8.28 8.34
CA GLY A 34 -10.47 7.07 9.13
C GLY A 34 -10.01 7.22 10.58
N SER A 35 -8.83 7.80 10.79
CA SER A 35 -8.30 8.07 12.13
C SER A 35 -9.13 9.10 12.89
N LEU A 36 -9.69 10.12 12.23
CA LEU A 36 -10.59 11.07 12.86
C LEU A 36 -11.87 10.39 13.36
N ILE A 37 -12.50 9.56 12.52
CA ILE A 37 -13.69 8.78 12.91
C ILE A 37 -13.37 7.87 14.10
N TRP A 38 -12.23 7.16 14.02
CA TRP A 38 -11.81 6.27 15.10
C TRP A 38 -11.54 7.03 16.40
N LYS A 39 -10.83 8.15 16.34
CA LYS A 39 -10.58 9.01 17.50
C LYS A 39 -11.88 9.50 18.15
N GLN A 40 -12.84 9.97 17.36
CA GLN A 40 -14.17 10.35 17.88
C GLN A 40 -14.90 9.18 18.54
N SER A 41 -14.67 7.95 18.04
CA SER A 41 -15.26 6.74 18.60
C SER A 41 -14.64 6.35 19.94
N LEU A 42 -13.34 6.62 20.12
CA LEU A 42 -12.65 6.50 21.40
C LEU A 42 -13.17 7.54 22.40
N GLU A 43 -13.27 8.81 21.99
CA GLU A 43 -13.73 9.93 22.82
C GLU A 43 -15.18 9.76 23.31
N LYS A 44 -16.03 9.16 22.47
CA LYS A 44 -17.45 8.89 22.79
C LYS A 44 -17.68 7.51 23.45
N ASP A 45 -16.62 6.75 23.72
CA ASP A 45 -16.67 5.40 24.29
C ASP A 45 -17.58 4.40 23.53
N VAL A 46 -17.67 4.55 22.20
CA VAL A 46 -18.47 3.66 21.33
C VAL A 46 -17.60 2.64 20.57
N ARG A 47 -16.30 2.57 20.87
CA ARG A 47 -15.33 1.71 20.18
C ARG A 47 -15.69 0.23 20.21
N LEU A 48 -16.11 -0.28 21.38
CA LEU A 48 -16.50 -1.69 21.52
C LEU A 48 -17.75 -2.01 20.71
N TRP A 49 -18.68 -1.06 20.64
CA TRP A 49 -19.85 -1.18 19.79
C TRP A 49 -19.43 -1.23 18.31
N ILE A 50 -18.58 -0.33 17.83
CA ILE A 50 -18.06 -0.36 16.44
C ILE A 50 -17.39 -1.69 16.13
N LEU A 51 -16.49 -2.15 17.00
CA LEU A 51 -15.77 -3.42 16.81
C LEU A 51 -16.68 -4.65 16.91
N SER A 52 -17.84 -4.55 17.59
CA SER A 52 -18.84 -5.63 17.60
C SER A 52 -19.62 -5.73 16.29
N GLN A 53 -19.80 -4.62 15.57
CA GLN A 53 -20.61 -4.58 14.35
C GLN A 53 -19.81 -4.98 13.11
N THR A 54 -20.39 -5.82 12.25
CA THR A 54 -19.76 -6.23 10.97
C THR A 54 -19.29 -5.05 10.13
N ARG A 55 -20.09 -3.97 10.08
CA ARG A 55 -19.72 -2.75 9.33
C ARG A 55 -18.52 -2.04 9.94
N GLY A 56 -18.42 -1.98 11.27
CA GLY A 56 -17.28 -1.38 11.96
C GLY A 56 -15.99 -2.19 11.80
N LYS A 57 -16.09 -3.53 11.88
CA LYS A 57 -14.96 -4.43 11.55
C LYS A 57 -14.46 -4.21 10.12
N ARG A 58 -15.37 -4.16 9.15
CA ARG A 58 -15.04 -3.89 7.74
C ARG A 58 -14.39 -2.52 7.54
N PHE A 59 -14.84 -1.50 8.26
CA PHE A 59 -14.25 -0.16 8.23
C PHE A 59 -12.78 -0.19 8.68
N ILE A 60 -12.49 -0.80 9.83
CA ILE A 60 -11.10 -0.89 10.33
C ILE A 60 -10.22 -1.76 9.41
N LEU A 61 -10.75 -2.86 8.89
CA LEU A 61 -10.04 -3.68 7.90
C LEU A 61 -9.71 -2.89 6.62
N ALA A 62 -10.64 -2.09 6.13
CA ALA A 62 -10.40 -1.24 4.97
C ALA A 62 -9.27 -0.24 5.23
N LEU A 63 -9.21 0.36 6.43
CA LEU A 63 -8.09 1.24 6.80
C LEU A 63 -6.75 0.48 6.88
N GLY A 64 -6.77 -0.77 7.37
CA GLY A 64 -5.60 -1.65 7.34
C GLY A 64 -5.13 -1.97 5.92
N GLU A 65 -6.06 -2.22 5.00
CA GLU A 65 -5.77 -2.44 3.58
C GLU A 65 -5.19 -1.18 2.90
N ILE A 66 -5.70 0.00 3.23
CA ILE A 66 -5.13 1.28 2.78
C ILE A 66 -3.71 1.44 3.32
N TYR A 67 -3.48 1.15 4.59
CA TYR A 67 -2.13 1.20 5.15
C TYR A 67 -1.19 0.15 4.54
N ARG A 68 -1.70 -1.04 4.17
CA ARG A 68 -0.91 -2.02 3.40
C ARG A 68 -0.49 -1.43 2.05
N VAL A 69 -1.37 -0.70 1.35
CA VAL A 69 -1.01 0.02 0.11
C VAL A 69 0.12 1.03 0.36
N VAL A 70 0.06 1.81 1.45
CA VAL A 70 1.13 2.73 1.85
C VAL A 70 2.47 1.99 1.96
N VAL A 71 2.49 0.86 2.66
CA VAL A 71 3.71 0.08 2.88
C VAL A 71 4.24 -0.53 1.57
N VAL A 72 3.37 -1.02 0.69
CA VAL A 72 3.74 -1.53 -0.64
C VAL A 72 4.37 -0.44 -1.51
N LEU A 73 3.79 0.76 -1.52
CA LEU A 73 4.40 1.89 -2.23
C LEU A 73 5.68 2.38 -1.55
N GLY A 74 5.78 2.31 -0.23
CA GLY A 74 7.02 2.59 0.50
C GLY A 74 8.15 1.62 0.11
N ALA A 75 7.84 0.34 -0.05
CA ALA A 75 8.79 -0.65 -0.58
C ALA A 75 9.17 -0.33 -2.04
N SER A 76 8.22 0.07 -2.87
CA SER A 76 8.46 0.51 -4.26
C SER A 76 9.42 1.70 -4.29
N ALA A 77 9.13 2.75 -3.51
CA ALA A 77 9.96 3.93 -3.37
C ALA A 77 11.36 3.62 -2.79
N LYS A 78 11.47 2.66 -1.87
CA LYS A 78 12.74 2.20 -1.31
C LYS A 78 13.60 1.50 -2.36
N LEU A 79 13.01 0.63 -3.18
CA LEU A 79 13.70 -0.07 -4.26
C LEU A 79 14.11 0.89 -5.40
N TYR A 80 13.15 1.71 -5.84
CA TYR A 80 13.26 2.64 -6.96
C TYR A 80 13.66 4.06 -6.53
N LYS A 81 14.34 4.19 -5.37
CA LYS A 81 14.88 5.46 -4.87
C LYS A 81 15.63 6.27 -5.94
N PRO A 82 16.42 5.65 -6.85
CA PRO A 82 17.08 6.41 -7.91
C PRO A 82 16.10 7.17 -8.84
N TRP A 83 14.91 6.62 -9.12
CA TRP A 83 13.89 7.29 -9.95
C TRP A 83 13.31 8.51 -9.24
N ILE A 84 13.09 8.41 -7.93
CA ILE A 84 12.57 9.52 -7.12
C ILE A 84 13.58 10.67 -7.10
N LEU A 85 14.87 10.35 -6.99
CA LEU A 85 15.95 11.33 -6.97
C LEU A 85 16.21 11.96 -8.34
N SER A 86 15.96 11.25 -9.44
CA SER A 86 16.12 11.76 -10.81
C SER A 86 14.87 12.43 -11.37
N SER A 87 13.69 12.15 -10.82
CA SER A 87 12.43 12.73 -11.30
C SER A 87 12.32 14.22 -10.96
N SER A 88 11.61 14.96 -11.82
CA SER A 88 11.19 16.33 -11.54
C SER A 88 9.98 16.43 -10.59
N VAL A 89 9.42 15.29 -10.18
CA VAL A 89 8.29 15.19 -9.25
C VAL A 89 8.77 15.58 -7.84
N ASP A 90 7.88 16.21 -7.05
CA ASP A 90 8.19 16.64 -5.68
C ASP A 90 8.45 15.44 -4.75
N SER A 91 9.70 14.99 -4.76
CA SER A 91 10.19 13.89 -3.92
C SER A 91 10.11 14.21 -2.43
N ALA A 92 10.13 15.49 -2.04
CA ALA A 92 9.95 15.90 -0.66
C ALA A 92 8.50 15.66 -0.23
N GLN A 93 7.53 16.05 -1.06
CA GLN A 93 6.12 15.78 -0.82
C GLN A 93 5.82 14.28 -0.69
N LEU A 94 6.42 13.44 -1.55
CA LEU A 94 6.26 11.99 -1.47
C LEU A 94 6.68 11.44 -0.11
N ASN A 95 7.86 11.83 0.39
CA ASN A 95 8.34 11.40 1.70
C ASN A 95 7.47 11.93 2.85
N VAL A 96 7.04 13.20 2.79
CA VAL A 96 6.14 13.78 3.78
C VAL A 96 4.83 12.99 3.88
N LEU A 97 4.25 12.58 2.75
CA LEU A 97 3.01 11.80 2.74
C LEU A 97 3.20 10.37 3.29
N PHE A 98 4.34 9.73 3.04
CA PHE A 98 4.66 8.45 3.68
C PHE A 98 4.75 8.56 5.20
N GLU A 99 5.48 9.57 5.70
CA GLU A 99 5.60 9.83 7.14
C GLU A 99 4.25 10.20 7.76
N GLU A 100 3.43 11.01 7.09
CA GLU A 100 2.07 11.33 7.54
C GLU A 100 1.22 10.06 7.67
N CYS A 101 1.20 9.20 6.64
CA CYS A 101 0.45 7.95 6.69
C CYS A 101 0.93 7.03 7.83
N HIS A 102 2.25 6.92 8.03
CA HIS A 102 2.81 6.11 9.10
C HIS A 102 2.47 6.67 10.49
N ALA A 103 2.57 8.00 10.67
CA ALA A 103 2.18 8.68 11.90
C ALA A 103 0.69 8.48 12.19
N LEU A 104 -0.18 8.64 11.20
CA LEU A 104 -1.62 8.41 11.32
C LEU A 104 -1.90 6.96 11.74
N TRP A 105 -1.28 5.98 11.08
CA TRP A 105 -1.48 4.57 11.42
C TRP A 105 -1.01 4.21 12.84
N SER A 106 0.18 4.66 13.22
CA SER A 106 0.83 4.28 14.49
C SER A 106 0.29 5.03 15.71
N SER A 107 -0.14 6.29 15.56
CA SER A 107 -0.52 7.13 16.71
C SER A 107 -2.04 7.23 16.95
N SER A 108 -2.86 6.84 15.97
CA SER A 108 -4.32 7.01 16.07
C SER A 108 -5.05 5.91 16.83
N GLY A 109 -4.39 4.81 17.16
CA GLY A 109 -5.05 3.62 17.71
C GLY A 109 -5.61 2.67 16.65
N LEU A 110 -5.38 2.91 15.35
CA LEU A 110 -5.90 2.09 14.26
C LEU A 110 -5.25 0.70 14.19
N LYS A 111 -3.95 0.60 14.48
CA LYS A 111 -3.25 -0.70 14.56
C LYS A 111 -3.88 -1.57 15.66
N GLU A 112 -4.11 -0.99 16.82
CA GLU A 112 -4.71 -1.64 17.99
C GLU A 112 -6.16 -2.04 17.69
N ALA A 113 -6.92 -1.17 17.01
CA ALA A 113 -8.27 -1.47 16.56
C ALA A 113 -8.30 -2.68 15.63
N LEU A 114 -7.37 -2.75 14.66
CA LEU A 114 -7.25 -3.87 13.73
C LEU A 114 -6.97 -5.17 14.50
N LEU A 115 -6.00 -5.15 15.40
CA LEU A 115 -5.65 -6.33 16.21
C LEU A 115 -6.80 -6.79 17.11
N SER A 116 -7.63 -5.85 17.58
CA SER A 116 -8.80 -6.13 18.43
C SER A 116 -9.98 -6.80 17.70
N ILE A 117 -9.97 -6.87 16.37
CA ILE A 117 -10.98 -7.60 15.59
C ILE A 117 -10.81 -9.12 15.71
N SER A 118 -9.59 -9.55 16.06
CA SER A 118 -9.17 -10.95 16.17
C SER A 118 -9.83 -11.63 17.37
N ASP A 119 -11.09 -12.02 17.24
CA ASP A 119 -11.74 -12.89 18.22
C ASP A 119 -11.32 -14.35 17.94
N PRO A 120 -10.70 -15.08 18.89
CA PRO A 120 -10.08 -16.38 18.64
C PRO A 120 -11.04 -17.50 18.22
N ILE A 121 -12.36 -17.27 18.31
CA ILE A 121 -13.36 -18.33 18.09
C ILE A 121 -13.91 -18.25 16.66
N GLY A 122 -13.24 -18.92 15.73
CA GLY A 122 -13.82 -19.43 14.49
C GLY A 122 -14.34 -18.39 13.48
N SER A 123 -13.97 -17.11 13.59
CA SER A 123 -14.42 -16.09 12.64
C SER A 123 -13.45 -15.95 11.46
N GLU A 124 -13.98 -15.87 10.23
CA GLU A 124 -13.29 -15.53 8.98
C GLU A 124 -12.38 -14.29 9.09
N TYR A 125 -12.66 -13.43 10.07
CA TYR A 125 -11.90 -12.21 10.34
C TYR A 125 -10.55 -12.48 10.99
N PHE A 126 -10.39 -13.52 11.81
CA PHE A 126 -9.11 -13.79 12.51
C PHE A 126 -7.99 -14.07 11.51
N SER A 127 -8.20 -15.01 10.59
CA SER A 127 -7.22 -15.34 9.54
C SER A 127 -6.95 -14.18 8.60
N THR A 128 -7.97 -13.33 8.37
CA THR A 128 -7.84 -12.15 7.51
C THR A 128 -6.98 -11.07 8.17
N VAL A 129 -7.22 -10.78 9.46
CA VAL A 129 -6.44 -9.79 10.23
C VAL A 129 -4.99 -10.25 10.36
N GLU A 130 -4.76 -11.51 10.73
CA GLU A 130 -3.42 -12.07 10.88
C GLU A 130 -2.63 -11.98 9.57
N ALA A 131 -3.22 -12.39 8.44
CA ALA A 131 -2.58 -12.30 7.13
C ALA A 131 -2.28 -10.85 6.74
N LEU A 132 -3.19 -9.91 7.03
CA LEU A 132 -3.00 -8.49 6.75
C LEU A 132 -1.87 -7.89 7.59
N THR A 133 -1.88 -8.09 8.91
CA THR A 133 -0.83 -7.59 9.81
C THR A 133 0.53 -8.17 9.46
N HIS A 134 0.62 -9.48 9.23
CA HIS A 134 1.86 -10.14 8.80
C HIS A 134 2.37 -9.56 7.47
N SER A 135 1.49 -9.35 6.50
CA SER A 135 1.85 -8.74 5.21
C SER A 135 2.41 -7.33 5.37
N ILE A 136 1.76 -6.49 6.18
CA ILE A 136 2.21 -5.13 6.49
C ILE A 136 3.61 -5.16 7.13
N GLU A 137 3.79 -5.97 8.18
CA GLU A 137 5.05 -6.03 8.92
C GLU A 137 6.19 -6.63 8.09
N TYR A 138 5.90 -7.66 7.29
CA TYR A 138 6.86 -8.26 6.37
C TYR A 138 7.39 -7.22 5.38
N VAL A 139 6.48 -6.56 4.63
CA VAL A 139 6.87 -5.61 3.57
C VAL A 139 7.58 -4.39 4.14
N TYR A 140 7.10 -3.84 5.27
CA TYR A 140 7.68 -2.66 5.90
C TYR A 140 9.16 -2.87 6.25
N ASN A 141 9.49 -4.06 6.75
CA ASN A 141 10.83 -4.41 7.22
C ASN A 141 11.80 -4.82 6.11
N LEU A 142 11.34 -5.00 4.86
CA LEU A 142 12.25 -5.32 3.75
C LEU A 142 13.17 -4.12 3.44
N ASP A 143 14.47 -4.36 3.41
CA ASP A 143 15.44 -3.39 2.92
C ASP A 143 15.54 -3.39 1.37
N ALA A 144 16.25 -2.42 0.81
CA ALA A 144 16.39 -2.27 -0.64
C ALA A 144 17.08 -3.47 -1.31
N LEU A 145 18.00 -4.15 -0.62
CA LEU A 145 18.72 -5.32 -1.15
C LEU A 145 17.80 -6.55 -1.18
N ALA A 146 17.04 -6.77 -0.11
CA ALA A 146 16.02 -7.82 -0.04
C ALA A 146 14.96 -7.63 -1.13
N LEU A 147 14.45 -6.40 -1.29
CA LEU A 147 13.50 -6.06 -2.36
C LEU A 147 14.07 -6.33 -3.75
N ALA A 148 15.30 -5.87 -4.01
CA ALA A 148 15.97 -6.11 -5.29
C ALA A 148 16.12 -7.61 -5.56
N ASN A 149 16.48 -8.41 -4.55
CA ASN A 149 16.59 -9.85 -4.71
C ASN A 149 15.23 -10.50 -5.03
N LEU A 150 14.14 -10.09 -4.38
CA LEU A 150 12.82 -10.64 -4.63
C LEU A 150 12.26 -10.26 -6.01
N VAL A 151 12.52 -9.02 -6.45
CA VAL A 151 12.01 -8.50 -7.72
C VAL A 151 12.84 -8.99 -8.92
N PHE A 152 14.18 -9.06 -8.80
CA PHE A 152 15.06 -9.36 -9.94
C PHE A 152 15.51 -10.83 -10.05
N LYS A 153 15.20 -11.71 -9.08
CA LYS A 153 15.62 -13.14 -9.15
C LYS A 153 14.58 -14.07 -9.77
N GLY A 154 13.33 -13.66 -9.94
CA GLY A 154 12.25 -14.51 -10.42
C GLY A 154 11.57 -13.98 -11.68
N GLN A 155 10.91 -14.87 -12.44
CA GLN A 155 9.99 -14.52 -13.53
C GLN A 155 8.56 -14.27 -13.03
N GLU A 156 8.43 -13.76 -11.81
CA GLU A 156 7.12 -13.54 -11.22
C GLU A 156 6.40 -12.35 -11.87
N ALA A 157 5.08 -12.40 -11.85
CA ALA A 157 4.24 -11.30 -12.29
C ALA A 157 4.58 -10.01 -11.52
N VAL A 158 4.94 -8.95 -12.25
CA VAL A 158 5.12 -7.61 -11.70
C VAL A 158 3.77 -6.88 -11.71
N CYS A 159 3.43 -6.25 -10.59
CA CYS A 159 2.30 -5.33 -10.51
C CYS A 159 2.66 -4.02 -11.19
N GLN A 160 1.87 -3.61 -12.18
CA GLN A 160 2.12 -2.43 -13.00
C GLN A 160 2.11 -1.13 -12.19
N LEU A 161 1.32 -1.04 -11.10
CA LEU A 161 1.26 0.16 -10.24
C LEU A 161 2.44 0.28 -9.27
N SER A 162 2.90 -0.82 -8.67
CA SER A 162 3.96 -0.78 -7.65
C SER A 162 5.33 -1.15 -8.20
N ALA A 163 5.42 -1.72 -9.40
CA ALA A 163 6.65 -2.33 -9.92
C ALA A 163 7.25 -3.42 -9.00
N LEU A 164 6.40 -4.06 -8.16
CA LEU A 164 6.79 -5.15 -7.27
C LEU A 164 6.18 -6.48 -7.73
N THR A 165 6.85 -7.59 -7.46
CA THR A 165 6.35 -8.93 -7.76
C THR A 165 5.38 -9.42 -6.68
N ALA A 166 4.54 -10.40 -7.02
CA ALA A 166 3.59 -11.00 -6.09
C ALA A 166 4.26 -11.58 -4.82
N GLY A 167 5.46 -12.15 -4.95
CA GLY A 167 6.24 -12.69 -3.84
C GLY A 167 6.72 -11.65 -2.82
N VAL A 168 6.76 -10.36 -3.20
CA VAL A 168 7.08 -9.28 -2.25
C VAL A 168 5.93 -9.01 -1.29
N VAL A 169 4.67 -9.20 -1.71
CA VAL A 169 3.49 -8.78 -0.93
C VAL A 169 2.60 -9.99 -0.62
N PRO A 170 2.91 -10.77 0.43
CA PRO A 170 2.16 -11.97 0.74
C PRO A 170 0.69 -11.64 1.05
N GLY A 171 -0.22 -12.50 0.58
CA GLY A 171 -1.66 -12.35 0.82
C GLY A 171 -2.35 -11.25 0.00
N MET A 172 -1.66 -10.58 -0.92
CA MET A 172 -2.27 -9.60 -1.82
C MET A 172 -2.57 -10.24 -3.19
N LYS A 173 -3.86 -10.35 -3.53
CA LYS A 173 -4.30 -10.99 -4.77
C LYS A 173 -3.89 -10.18 -5.99
N MET A 174 -3.39 -10.85 -7.02
CA MET A 174 -3.16 -10.25 -8.34
C MET A 174 -4.37 -10.44 -9.26
N VAL A 175 -4.65 -9.43 -10.10
CA VAL A 175 -5.72 -9.43 -11.10
C VAL A 175 -5.21 -8.83 -12.41
N ILE A 176 -5.92 -9.12 -13.51
CA ILE A 176 -5.66 -8.53 -14.82
C ILE A 176 -6.68 -7.41 -15.04
N TRP A 177 -6.20 -6.21 -15.38
CA TRP A 177 -7.01 -5.06 -15.73
C TRP A 177 -6.44 -4.42 -17.00
N ASN A 178 -7.23 -4.31 -18.07
CA ASN A 178 -6.79 -3.83 -19.38
C ASN A 178 -5.51 -4.54 -19.92
N GLY A 179 -5.40 -5.85 -19.69
CA GLY A 179 -4.27 -6.67 -20.15
C GLY A 179 -3.07 -6.69 -19.21
N GLU A 180 -2.99 -5.75 -18.27
CA GLU A 180 -1.88 -5.62 -17.34
C GLU A 180 -2.19 -6.18 -15.95
N ARG A 181 -1.15 -6.54 -15.20
CA ARG A 181 -1.29 -7.18 -13.89
C ARG A 181 -1.20 -6.17 -12.75
N TYR A 182 -2.10 -6.29 -11.78
CA TYR A 182 -2.18 -5.38 -10.64
C TYR A 182 -2.48 -6.14 -9.36
N PHE A 183 -1.95 -5.64 -8.25
CA PHE A 183 -2.50 -6.00 -6.95
C PHE A 183 -3.94 -5.47 -6.85
N LEU A 184 -4.88 -6.34 -6.49
CA LEU A 184 -6.31 -6.05 -6.46
C LEU A 184 -6.63 -4.83 -5.60
N THR A 185 -6.06 -4.71 -4.40
CA THR A 185 -6.32 -3.55 -3.53
C THR A 185 -5.80 -2.26 -4.15
N LEU A 186 -4.64 -2.28 -4.81
CA LEU A 186 -4.09 -1.11 -5.51
C LEU A 186 -4.97 -0.72 -6.71
N ALA A 187 -5.39 -1.69 -7.53
CA ALA A 187 -6.30 -1.45 -8.65
C ALA A 187 -7.64 -0.89 -8.17
N ASN A 188 -8.22 -1.46 -7.10
CA ASN A 188 -9.47 -0.97 -6.53
C ASN A 188 -9.32 0.45 -5.97
N LEU A 189 -8.24 0.75 -5.25
CA LEU A 189 -8.01 2.09 -4.72
C LEU A 189 -7.91 3.09 -5.86
N TRP A 190 -7.14 2.78 -6.90
CA TRP A 190 -7.04 3.62 -8.08
C TRP A 190 -8.40 3.82 -8.76
N ALA A 191 -9.10 2.73 -9.11
CA ALA A 191 -10.35 2.74 -9.85
C ALA A 191 -11.46 3.54 -9.15
N ASN A 192 -11.50 3.48 -7.81
CA ASN A 192 -12.57 4.11 -7.03
C ASN A 192 -12.24 5.52 -6.56
N LEU A 193 -10.97 5.85 -6.32
CA LEU A 193 -10.59 7.12 -5.67
C LEU A 193 -9.73 8.04 -6.53
N ILE A 194 -9.18 7.57 -7.65
CA ILE A 194 -8.30 8.36 -8.52
C ILE A 194 -8.89 8.48 -9.91
N SER A 195 -9.08 7.36 -10.60
CA SER A 195 -9.59 7.33 -11.97
C SER A 195 -10.13 5.96 -12.34
N CYS A 196 -11.26 5.91 -13.05
CA CYS A 196 -11.82 4.68 -13.60
C CYS A 196 -10.95 4.04 -14.70
N ASP A 197 -10.01 4.80 -15.28
CA ASP A 197 -9.04 4.31 -16.26
C ASP A 197 -7.68 4.05 -15.60
N PRO A 198 -6.98 2.95 -15.94
CA PRO A 198 -5.65 2.69 -15.38
C PRO A 198 -4.65 3.76 -15.81
N PRO A 199 -3.62 4.06 -14.98
CA PRO A 199 -2.59 4.99 -15.39
C PRO A 199 -1.79 4.42 -16.56
N LYS A 200 -1.38 5.30 -17.46
CA LYS A 200 -0.53 4.95 -18.60
C LYS A 200 0.91 4.78 -18.12
N LEU A 201 1.19 3.64 -17.51
CA LEU A 201 2.51 3.26 -17.05
C LEU A 201 3.21 2.36 -18.08
N PRO A 202 4.52 2.51 -18.29
CA PRO A 202 5.30 1.70 -19.21
C PRO A 202 5.53 0.30 -18.63
N LEU A 203 5.56 -0.72 -19.49
CA LEU A 203 5.83 -2.11 -19.10
C LEU A 203 7.30 -2.28 -18.71
N LEU A 204 7.55 -2.51 -17.42
CA LEU A 204 8.89 -2.77 -16.93
C LEU A 204 9.32 -4.19 -17.27
N HIS A 205 10.31 -4.31 -18.14
CA HIS A 205 10.96 -5.58 -18.43
C HIS A 205 12.02 -5.86 -17.36
N VAL A 206 11.57 -6.48 -16.28
CA VAL A 206 12.41 -6.90 -15.17
C VAL A 206 13.04 -8.24 -15.51
N GLY A 207 14.11 -8.23 -16.32
CA GLY A 207 15.06 -9.34 -16.52
C GLY A 207 14.49 -10.68 -16.97
#